data_AF-A0A920UP73-F1
#
_entry.id   AF-A0A920UP73-F1
#
_cell.length_a   1.000
_cell.length_b   1.000
_cell.length_c   1.000
_cell.angle_alpha   90.00
_cell.angle_beta   90.00
_cell.angle_gamma   90.00
#
_symmetry.space_group_name_H-M   'P 1'
#
loop_
_entity.id
_entity.type
_entity.pdbx_description
1 polymer ?
#
loop_
_entity_poly.entity_id
_entity_poly.type
_entity_poly.pdbx_seq_one_letter_code
_entity_poly.pdbx_strand_id
1 'polypeptide(L)'
;MGSRALAIKLGILIVILQLIGFILFSIRFVFFSDIEDPWWQSIFLAISGFNNAGFTINQNSASLSIFQTDRFITSILTGPFILED
;
A
#
# COMPACT_ATOMS: atom_id res chain seq x y z
N MET A 1 29.95 7.10 -9.15
CA MET A 1 28.90 7.18 -8.12
C MET A 1 28.80 5.81 -7.46
N GLY A 2 29.03 5.72 -6.14
CA GLY A 2 29.08 4.41 -5.45
C GLY A 2 27.69 3.82 -5.20
N SER A 3 27.62 2.49 -5.09
CA SER A 3 26.41 1.71 -4.78
C SER A 3 25.61 2.24 -3.58
N ARG A 4 26.29 2.86 -2.60
CA ARG A 4 25.65 3.54 -1.45
C ARG A 4 24.74 4.71 -1.83
N ALA A 5 25.16 5.55 -2.76
CA ALA A 5 24.37 6.71 -3.18
C ALA A 5 23.12 6.28 -3.96
N LEU A 6 23.22 5.18 -4.72
CA LEU A 6 22.08 4.57 -5.39
C LEU A 6 21.09 3.98 -4.38
N ALA A 7 21.58 3.22 -3.39
CA ALA A 7 20.75 2.63 -2.34
C ALA A 7 19.96 3.68 -1.54
N ILE A 8 20.59 4.80 -1.20
CA ILE A 8 19.91 5.91 -0.50
C ILE A 8 18.81 6.52 -1.37
N LYS A 9 19.10 6.79 -2.66
CA LYS A 9 18.10 7.33 -3.59
C LYS A 9 16.90 6.38 -3.73
N LEU A 10 17.17 5.08 -3.84
CA LEU A 10 16.13 4.06 -3.93
C LEU A 10 15.28 4.02 -2.66
N GLY A 11 15.91 4.03 -1.48
CA GLY A 11 15.21 4.06 -0.20
C GLY A 11 14.28 5.26 -0.04
N ILE A 12 14.75 6.45 -0.48
CA ILE A 12 13.91 7.66 -0.48
C ILE A 12 12.71 7.49 -1.43
N LEU A 13 12.93 6.99 -2.65
CA LEU A 13 11.85 6.75 -3.61
C LEU A 13 10.81 5.77 -3.06
N ILE A 14 11.26 4.68 -2.44
CA ILE A 14 10.40 3.67 -1.81
C ILE A 14 9.50 4.31 -0.74
N VAL A 15 10.07 5.10 0.17
CA VAL A 15 9.31 5.77 1.23
C VAL A 15 8.29 6.75 0.66
N ILE A 16 8.65 7.49 -0.40
CA ILE A 16 7.72 8.41 -1.07
C ILE A 16 6.54 7.65 -1.68
N LEU A 17 6.79 6.53 -2.37
CA LEU A 17 5.72 5.71 -2.96
C LEU A 17 4.81 5.12 -1.88
N GLN A 18 5.37 4.66 -0.76
CA GLN A 18 4.58 4.18 0.39
C GLN A 18 3.73 5.29 1.01
N LEU A 19 4.23 6.52 1.12
CA LEU A 19 3.46 7.67 1.59
C LEU A 19 2.32 8.03 0.63
N ILE A 20 2.54 7.98 -0.68
CA ILE A 20 1.49 8.18 -1.69
C ILE A 20 0.42 7.10 -1.55
N GLY A 21 0.82 5.83 -1.44
CA GLY A 21 -0.10 4.70 -1.21
C GLY A 21 -0.91 4.88 0.07
N PHE A 22 -0.28 5.31 1.16
CA PHE A 22 -0.95 5.60 2.43
C PHE A 22 -2.05 6.65 2.27
N ILE A 23 -1.75 7.78 1.61
CA ILE A 23 -2.75 8.84 1.38
C ILE A 23 -3.91 8.32 0.54
N LEU A 24 -3.62 7.61 -0.55
CA LEU A 24 -4.64 7.07 -1.45
C LEU A 24 -5.53 6.05 -0.74
N PHE A 25 -4.96 5.11 0.02
CA PHE A 25 -5.76 4.16 0.81
C PHE A 25 -6.58 4.87 1.88
N SER A 26 -6.04 5.92 2.52
CA SER A 26 -6.75 6.65 3.57
C SER A 26 -8.00 7.33 3.03
N ILE A 27 -7.94 7.90 1.82
CA ILE A 27 -9.11 8.49 1.15
C ILE A 27 -10.22 7.45 0.98
N ARG A 28 -9.88 6.17 0.81
CA ARG A 28 -10.86 5.11 0.59
C ARG A 28 -11.34 4.44 1.88
N PHE A 29 -10.44 4.13 2.81
CA PHE A 29 -10.75 3.35 4.02
C PHE A 29 -11.60 4.09 5.04
N VAL A 30 -11.60 5.42 5.05
CA VAL A 30 -12.52 6.21 5.89
C VAL A 30 -14.01 5.95 5.57
N PHE A 31 -14.31 5.36 4.40
CA PHE A 31 -15.68 5.00 4.00
C PHE A 31 -16.05 3.54 4.31
N PHE A 32 -15.14 2.74 4.89
CA PHE A 32 -15.42 1.37 5.29
C PHE A 32 -15.86 1.32 6.77
N SER A 33 -17.08 0.86 7.04
CA SER A 33 -17.59 0.69 8.41
C SER A 33 -16.87 -0.42 9.18
N ASP A 34 -16.31 -1.39 8.46
CA ASP A 34 -15.79 -2.63 9.02
C ASP A 34 -14.27 -2.57 9.30
N ILE A 35 -13.66 -1.40 9.08
CA ILE A 35 -12.25 -1.14 9.38
C ILE A 35 -12.19 -0.28 10.65
N GLU A 36 -11.74 -0.90 11.75
CA GLU A 36 -11.67 -0.26 13.06
C GLU A 36 -10.73 0.96 13.09
N ASP A 37 -9.55 0.84 12.46
CA ASP A 37 -8.60 1.93 12.33
C ASP A 37 -8.21 2.12 10.85
N PRO A 38 -8.88 3.02 10.12
CA PRO A 38 -8.63 3.24 8.71
C PRO A 38 -7.22 3.77 8.46
N TRP A 39 -6.68 4.59 9.35
CA TRP A 39 -5.33 5.18 9.20
C TRP A 39 -4.26 4.11 9.35
N TRP A 40 -4.39 3.27 10.38
CA TRP A 40 -3.46 2.17 10.63
C TRP A 40 -3.52 1.11 9.53
N GLN A 41 -4.72 0.76 9.08
CA GLN A 41 -4.92 -0.14 7.94
C GLN A 41 -4.34 0.44 6.65
N SER A 42 -4.46 1.74 6.39
CA SER A 42 -3.89 2.39 5.19
C SER A 42 -2.38 2.36 5.16
N ILE A 43 -1.69 2.69 6.27
CA ILE A 43 -0.23 2.73 6.27
C ILE A 43 0.35 1.32 6.16
N PHE A 44 -0.26 0.36 6.83
CA PHE A 44 0.16 -1.03 6.75
C PHE A 44 -0.03 -1.59 5.35
N LEU A 45 -1.19 -1.37 4.73
CA LEU A 45 -1.44 -1.87 3.38
C LEU A 45 -0.52 -1.22 2.34
N ALA A 46 -0.16 0.06 2.51
CA ALA A 46 0.82 0.72 1.65
C ALA A 46 2.20 0.04 1.72
N ILE A 47 2.68 -0.28 2.92
CA ILE A 47 3.98 -0.95 3.11
C ILE A 47 3.92 -2.41 2.65
N SER A 48 2.85 -3.13 3.00
CA SER A 48 2.62 -4.53 2.65
C SER A 48 2.49 -4.72 1.14
N GLY A 49 1.67 -3.87 0.50
CA GLY A 49 1.45 -3.88 -0.95
C GLY A 49 2.71 -3.54 -1.73
N PHE A 50 3.45 -2.51 -1.31
CA PHE A 50 4.72 -2.14 -1.95
C PHE A 50 5.77 -3.27 -1.89
N ASN A 51 5.79 -4.01 -0.78
CA ASN A 51 6.72 -5.14 -0.58
C ASN A 51 6.15 -6.48 -1.08
N ASN A 52 5.02 -6.48 -1.79
CA ASN A 52 4.35 -7.69 -2.30
C ASN A 52 4.04 -8.74 -1.23
N ALA A 53 3.84 -8.29 0.02
CA ALA A 53 3.73 -9.17 1.18
C ALA A 53 2.35 -9.83 1.30
N GLY A 54 1.30 -9.20 0.73
CA GLY A 54 -0.03 -9.79 0.67
C GLY A 54 -0.84 -9.73 1.98
N PHE A 55 -0.35 -9.02 3.00
CA PHE A 55 -0.98 -8.95 4.33
C PHE A 55 -1.89 -7.75 4.52
N THR A 56 -2.89 -7.91 5.41
CA THR A 56 -3.80 -6.88 5.94
C THR A 56 -3.88 -6.98 7.48
N ILE A 57 -4.26 -5.90 8.20
CA ILE A 57 -4.38 -5.93 9.67
C ILE A 57 -5.74 -6.52 10.11
N ASN A 58 -6.79 -6.40 9.29
CA ASN A 58 -8.13 -6.79 9.70
C ASN A 58 -8.23 -8.29 10.07
N GLN A 59 -8.63 -8.58 11.31
CA GLN A 59 -8.53 -9.90 11.94
C GLN A 59 -9.46 -10.95 11.32
N ASN A 60 -10.58 -10.53 10.70
CA ASN A 60 -11.52 -11.42 10.02
C ASN A 60 -11.11 -11.78 8.59
N SER A 61 -10.01 -11.22 8.10
CA SER A 61 -9.51 -11.47 6.76
C SER A 61 -8.01 -11.29 6.74
N ALA A 62 -7.28 -12.39 6.87
CA ALA A 62 -5.81 -12.42 6.82
C ALA A 62 -5.23 -12.09 5.43
N SER A 63 -6.03 -11.57 4.50
CA SER A 63 -5.69 -11.53 3.08
C SER A 63 -6.32 -10.34 2.35
N LEU A 64 -5.59 -9.84 1.35
CA LEU A 64 -6.05 -8.86 0.36
C LEU A 64 -7.35 -9.25 -0.36
N SER A 65 -7.80 -10.50 -0.25
CA SER A 65 -9.02 -11.03 -0.84
C SER A 65 -10.27 -10.18 -0.55
N ILE A 66 -10.32 -9.48 0.57
CA ILE A 66 -11.48 -8.62 0.90
C ILE A 66 -11.60 -7.39 0.01
N PHE A 67 -10.51 -6.96 -0.63
CA PHE A 67 -10.49 -5.78 -1.47
C PHE A 67 -10.56 -6.10 -2.97
N GLN A 68 -10.69 -7.38 -3.34
CA GLN A 68 -10.72 -7.84 -4.74
C GLN A 68 -11.78 -7.16 -5.60
N THR A 69 -12.90 -6.80 -5.01
CA THR A 69 -14.03 -6.17 -5.70
C THR A 69 -13.93 -4.63 -5.71
N ASP A 70 -13.06 -4.05 -4.89
CA ASP A 70 -12.84 -2.61 -4.84
C ASP A 70 -11.83 -2.18 -5.90
N ARG A 71 -12.34 -1.62 -7.00
CA ARG A 71 -11.53 -1.18 -8.15
C ARG A 71 -10.54 -0.07 -7.81
N PHE A 72 -10.81 0.72 -6.79
CA PHE A 72 -9.92 1.80 -6.36
C PHE A 72 -8.74 1.24 -5.57
N ILE A 73 -9.00 0.32 -4.64
CA ILE A 73 -7.93 -0.32 -3.87
C ILE A 73 -7.06 -1.19 -4.77
N THR A 74 -7.68 -1.98 -5.65
CA THR A 74 -6.95 -2.83 -6.60
C THR A 74 -6.11 -2.02 -7.59
N SER A 75 -6.59 -0.86 -8.07
CA SER A 75 -5.78 -0.01 -8.95
C SER A 75 -4.57 0.62 -8.23
N ILE A 76 -4.67 0.95 -6.94
CA ILE A 76 -3.52 1.43 -6.16
C ILE A 76 -2.55 0.29 -5.87
N LEU A 77 -3.06 -0.92 -5.62
CA LEU A 77 -2.20 -2.08 -5.41
C LEU A 77 -1.48 -2.45 -6.70
N THR A 78 -2.15 -2.50 -7.85
CA THR A 78 -1.52 -2.89 -9.11
C THR A 78 -0.79 -1.74 -9.82
N GLY A 79 -1.17 -0.48 -9.56
CA GLY A 79 -0.64 0.71 -10.23
C GLY A 79 0.89 0.88 -10.16
N PRO A 80 1.54 0.73 -8.99
CA PRO A 80 2.99 0.77 -8.87
C PRO A 80 3.70 -0.24 -9.79
N PHE A 81 3.07 -1.38 -10.07
CA PHE A 81 3.62 -2.42 -10.93
C PHE A 81 3.51 -2.06 -12.43
N ILE A 82 2.47 -1.34 -12.84
CA ILE A 82 2.27 -0.96 -14.25
C ILE A 82 3.27 0.13 -14.69
N LEU A 83 3.91 0.83 -13.75
CA LEU A 83 4.96 1.81 -14.05
C LEU A 83 6.36 1.19 -14.19
N GLU A 84 6.50 -0.13 -14.00
CA GLU A 84 7.76 -0.87 -14.13
C GLU A 84 7.90 -1.65 -15.45
N ASP A 85 6.92 -1.54 -16.37
CA ASP A 85 6.93 -2.13 -17.72
C ASP A 85 7.18 -1.10 -18.85
#